data_AF-A0A9J6H5H6-F1
#
_entry.id   AF-A0A9J6H5H6-F1
#
_cell.length_a   1.000
_cell.length_b   1.000
_cell.length_c   1.000
_cell.angle_alpha   90.00
_cell.angle_beta   90.00
_cell.angle_gamma   90.00
#
_symmetry.space_group_name_H-M   'P 1'
#
loop_
_entity.id
_entity.type
_entity.pdbx_description
1 polymer ?
#
loop_
_entity_poly.entity_id
_entity_poly.type
_entity_poly.pdbx_seq_one_letter_code
_entity_poly.pdbx_strand_id
1 'polypeptide(L)'
;MTCLPARLAHLTRHMELMNVRMRSVRTLCVSGSGMTEELARSALTVFPCLSQFRNIYSLSECCGLVTASSKFEISSNDLGFPTPNVELKVTPLFLCLQQLSGPLQRNISDRPILEASH
;
A
#
# COMPACT_ATOMS: atom_id res chain seq x y z
N MET A 1 -9.60 -15.01 -6.11
CA MET A 1 -10.52 -13.84 -6.06
C MET A 1 -9.67 -12.59 -5.88
N THR A 2 -9.99 -11.48 -6.56
CA THR A 2 -9.32 -10.18 -6.36
C THR A 2 -10.33 -9.17 -5.80
N CYS A 3 -9.97 -8.40 -4.76
CA CYS A 3 -10.86 -7.40 -4.19
C CYS A 3 -10.11 -6.28 -3.46
N LEU A 4 -10.80 -5.15 -3.28
CA LEU A 4 -10.36 -4.06 -2.42
C LEU A 4 -10.64 -4.42 -0.95
N PRO A 5 -9.78 -4.00 0.01
CA PRO A 5 -10.00 -4.25 1.45
C PRO A 5 -11.41 -3.88 1.94
N ALA A 6 -11.93 -2.72 1.56
CA ALA A 6 -13.28 -2.29 1.97
C ALA A 6 -14.39 -3.25 1.49
N ARG A 7 -14.27 -3.77 0.25
CA ARG A 7 -15.23 -4.74 -0.29
C ARG A 7 -15.08 -6.09 0.37
N LEU A 8 -13.86 -6.50 0.70
CA LEU A 8 -13.60 -7.71 1.47
C LEU A 8 -14.26 -7.62 2.84
N ALA A 9 -14.08 -6.50 3.55
CA ALA A 9 -14.65 -6.29 4.89
C ALA A 9 -16.17 -6.34 4.87
N HIS A 10 -16.80 -5.71 3.88
CA HIS A 10 -18.25 -5.77 3.73
C HIS A 10 -18.73 -7.20 3.44
N LEU A 11 -18.04 -7.91 2.56
CA LEU A 11 -18.38 -9.28 2.20
C LEU A 11 -18.22 -10.25 3.38
N THR A 12 -17.08 -10.20 4.08
CA THR A 12 -16.84 -11.09 5.23
C THR A 12 -17.88 -10.87 6.30
N ARG A 13 -18.19 -9.61 6.63
CA ARG A 13 -19.24 -9.25 7.57
C ARG A 13 -20.62 -9.80 7.15
N HIS A 14 -20.98 -9.62 5.88
CA HIS A 14 -22.27 -10.12 5.37
C HIS A 14 -22.33 -11.65 5.44
N MET A 15 -21.25 -12.34 5.08
CA MET A 15 -21.18 -13.81 5.13
C MET A 15 -21.21 -14.34 6.55
N GLU A 16 -20.57 -13.66 7.50
CA GLU A 16 -20.65 -13.99 8.93
C GLU A 16 -22.08 -13.84 9.47
N LEU A 17 -22.76 -12.73 9.15
CA LEU A 17 -24.16 -12.50 9.54
C LEU A 17 -25.11 -13.56 8.98
N MET A 18 -24.86 -14.02 7.75
CA MET A 18 -25.66 -15.06 7.09
C MET A 18 -25.22 -16.48 7.45
N ASN A 19 -24.17 -16.64 8.27
CA ASN A 19 -23.53 -17.91 8.60
C ASN A 19 -23.11 -18.73 7.36
N VAL A 20 -22.69 -18.06 6.30
CA VAL A 20 -22.24 -18.66 5.04
C VAL A 20 -20.72 -18.75 5.02
N ARG A 21 -20.19 -19.90 4.57
CA ARG A 21 -18.75 -20.11 4.38
C ARG A 21 -18.47 -20.56 2.95
N MET A 22 -17.40 -20.03 2.35
CA MET A 22 -16.98 -20.40 1.00
C MET A 22 -15.70 -21.24 1.04
N ARG A 23 -15.85 -22.56 0.91
CA ARG A 23 -14.73 -23.51 0.92
C ARG A 23 -13.98 -23.60 -0.42
N SER A 24 -14.54 -23.05 -1.49
CA SER A 24 -13.92 -23.07 -2.82
C SER A 24 -12.79 -22.05 -2.98
N VAL A 25 -12.75 -21.01 -2.13
CA VAL A 25 -11.76 -19.94 -2.22
C VAL A 25 -10.47 -20.39 -1.53
N ARG A 26 -9.41 -20.58 -2.32
CA ARG A 26 -8.05 -20.92 -1.83
C ARG A 26 -7.09 -19.74 -1.83
N THR A 27 -7.33 -18.76 -2.71
CA THR A 27 -6.44 -17.60 -2.89
C THR A 27 -7.25 -16.32 -2.98
N LEU A 28 -6.85 -15.36 -2.16
CA LEU A 28 -7.45 -14.04 -2.08
C LEU A 28 -6.38 -12.99 -2.32
N CYS A 29 -6.51 -12.23 -3.40
CA CYS A 29 -5.62 -11.13 -3.73
C CYS A 29 -6.26 -9.83 -3.29
N VAL A 30 -5.53 -9.05 -2.51
CA VAL A 30 -5.99 -7.79 -1.94
C VAL A 30 -5.07 -6.67 -2.42
N SER A 31 -5.65 -5.58 -2.89
CA SER A 31 -4.89 -4.43 -3.41
C SER A 31 -5.67 -3.12 -3.24
N GLY A 32 -5.01 -1.99 -3.47
CA GLY A 32 -5.60 -0.65 -3.44
C GLY A 32 -5.53 0.05 -2.08
N SER A 33 -5.37 -0.68 -0.97
CA SER A 33 -5.02 -0.12 0.34
C SER A 33 -4.39 -1.20 1.22
N GLY A 34 -3.88 -0.81 2.40
CA GLY A 34 -3.36 -1.75 3.38
C GLY A 34 -4.44 -2.73 3.87
N MET A 35 -4.04 -3.99 4.10
CA MET A 35 -4.88 -5.02 4.72
C MET A 35 -4.55 -5.10 6.21
N THR A 36 -5.56 -4.95 7.08
CA THR A 36 -5.35 -5.09 8.53
C THR A 36 -5.43 -6.55 8.95
N GLU A 37 -4.82 -6.87 10.09
CA GLU A 37 -4.87 -8.22 10.67
C GLU A 37 -6.29 -8.64 11.07
N GLU A 38 -7.14 -7.71 11.48
CA GLU A 38 -8.56 -7.97 11.78
C GLU A 38 -9.31 -8.43 10.54
N LEU A 39 -9.06 -7.77 9.40
CA LEU A 39 -9.70 -8.11 8.14
C LEU A 39 -9.20 -9.47 7.63
N ALA A 40 -7.90 -9.75 7.78
CA ALA A 40 -7.32 -11.05 7.46
C ALA A 40 -7.99 -12.17 8.27
N ARG A 41 -8.14 -11.98 9.59
CA ARG A 41 -8.84 -12.93 10.47
C ARG A 41 -10.29 -13.15 10.07
N SER A 42 -11.03 -12.07 9.79
CA SER A 42 -12.43 -12.14 9.32
C SER A 42 -12.56 -12.81 7.94
N ALA A 43 -11.54 -12.73 7.10
CA ALA A 43 -11.51 -13.46 5.84
C ALA A 43 -11.25 -14.97 6.08
N LEU A 44 -10.39 -15.35 7.02
CA LEU A 44 -10.13 -16.76 7.35
C LEU A 44 -11.34 -17.48 7.96
N THR A 45 -12.19 -16.78 8.73
CA THR A 45 -13.43 -17.35 9.29
C THR A 45 -14.42 -17.74 8.20
N VAL A 46 -14.53 -16.88 7.17
CA VAL A 46 -15.49 -17.02 6.06
C VAL A 46 -14.96 -17.93 4.95
N PHE A 47 -13.65 -17.91 4.72
CA PHE A 47 -12.94 -18.71 3.71
C PHE A 47 -12.05 -19.76 4.40
N PRO A 48 -12.61 -20.84 4.96
CA PRO A 48 -11.86 -21.78 5.81
C PRO A 48 -10.81 -22.61 5.05
N CYS A 49 -10.86 -22.63 3.71
CA CYS A 49 -9.89 -23.33 2.87
C CYS A 49 -8.88 -22.39 2.22
N LEU A 50 -8.80 -21.15 2.71
CA LEU A 50 -7.85 -20.17 2.20
C LEU A 50 -6.43 -20.60 2.58
N SER A 51 -5.58 -20.77 1.57
CA SER A 51 -4.18 -21.15 1.72
C SER A 51 -3.23 -20.01 1.42
N GLN A 52 -3.72 -18.89 0.89
CA GLN A 52 -2.89 -17.76 0.49
C GLN A 52 -3.66 -16.43 0.54
N PHE A 53 -3.05 -15.44 1.20
CA PHE A 53 -3.32 -14.04 0.93
C PHE A 53 -2.23 -13.49 0.03
N ARG A 54 -2.64 -12.84 -1.06
CA ARG A 54 -1.71 -12.10 -1.90
C ARG A 54 -1.96 -10.61 -1.70
N ASN A 55 -1.18 -10.00 -0.81
CA ASN A 55 -1.12 -8.56 -0.71
C ASN A 55 -0.38 -8.02 -1.93
N ILE A 56 -0.99 -7.08 -2.64
CA ILE A 56 -0.47 -6.52 -3.88
C ILE A 56 -0.41 -5.00 -3.70
N TYR A 57 0.81 -4.47 -3.73
CA TYR A 57 1.04 -3.03 -3.75
C TYR A 57 1.10 -2.54 -5.20
N SER A 58 0.32 -1.51 -5.51
CA SER A 58 0.28 -0.86 -6.81
C SER A 58 -0.14 0.60 -6.63
N LEU A 59 0.39 1.46 -7.48
CA LEU A 59 0.02 2.87 -7.57
C LEU A 59 -0.46 3.16 -8.99
N SER A 60 -1.44 4.06 -9.12
CA SER A 60 -1.90 4.57 -10.41
C SER A 60 -0.74 5.12 -11.25
N GLU A 61 0.17 5.85 -10.60
CA GLU A 61 1.33 6.51 -11.17
C GLU A 61 2.36 5.51 -11.73
N CYS A 62 2.39 4.29 -11.21
CA CYS A 62 3.28 3.23 -11.69
C CYS A 62 2.65 2.42 -12.84
N CYS A 63 1.38 2.65 -13.19
CA CYS A 63 0.64 1.92 -14.22
C CYS A 63 0.75 0.38 -14.12
N GLY A 64 0.91 -0.15 -12.90
CA GLY A 64 1.23 -1.56 -12.72
C GLY A 64 1.40 -2.00 -11.26
N LEU A 65 1.72 -3.28 -11.11
CA LEU A 65 2.00 -3.91 -9.82
C LEU A 65 3.45 -3.65 -9.43
N VAL A 66 3.66 -3.16 -8.21
CA VAL A 66 4.99 -2.83 -7.68
C VAL A 66 5.53 -3.99 -6.86
N THR A 67 4.74 -4.56 -5.95
CA THR A 67 5.08 -5.78 -5.21
C THR A 67 3.94 -6.78 -5.18
N ALA A 68 4.30 -8.04 -4.96
CA ALA A 68 3.34 -9.08 -4.62
C ALA A 68 3.96 -10.10 -3.65
N SER A 69 3.21 -10.54 -2.64
CA SER A 69 3.62 -11.65 -1.77
C SER A 69 3.89 -12.93 -2.54
N SER A 70 4.86 -13.69 -2.01
CA SER A 70 5.22 -15.02 -2.47
C SER A 70 4.03 -16.00 -2.41
N LYS A 71 4.17 -17.13 -3.11
CA LYS A 71 3.19 -18.21 -3.05
C LYS A 71 3.24 -18.86 -1.67
N PHE A 72 2.07 -19.19 -1.13
CA PHE A 72 1.86 -20.01 0.08
C PHE A 72 2.05 -19.33 1.45
N GLU A 73 1.89 -18.00 1.54
CA GLU A 73 1.89 -17.31 2.82
C GLU A 73 0.57 -16.57 3.09
N ILE A 74 0.18 -16.54 4.36
CA ILE A 74 -0.95 -15.78 4.90
C ILE A 74 -0.31 -14.69 5.78
N SER A 75 0.21 -13.64 5.14
CA SER A 75 0.74 -12.48 5.83
C SER A 75 0.01 -11.23 5.34
N SER A 76 -0.56 -10.47 6.29
CA SER A 76 -1.17 -9.17 6.01
C SER A 76 -0.16 -8.02 6.07
N ASN A 77 0.98 -8.26 6.71
CA ASN A 77 2.00 -7.23 6.95
C ASN A 77 3.21 -7.34 6.00
N ASP A 78 3.24 -8.38 5.18
CA ASP A 78 4.20 -8.52 4.09
C ASP A 78 3.60 -7.97 2.78
N LEU A 79 4.38 -7.15 2.09
CA LEU A 79 4.06 -6.65 0.74
C LEU A 79 4.70 -7.53 -0.34
N GLY A 80 5.60 -8.43 0.05
CA GLY A 80 6.27 -9.37 -0.81
C GLY A 80 7.46 -8.80 -1.55
N PHE A 81 7.69 -9.37 -2.74
CA PHE A 81 8.85 -9.08 -3.54
C PHE A 81 8.50 -8.11 -4.68
N PRO A 82 9.48 -7.30 -5.15
CA PRO A 82 9.32 -6.52 -6.36
C PRO A 82 8.90 -7.41 -7.54
N THR A 83 8.01 -6.91 -8.36
CA THR A 83 7.61 -7.59 -9.61
C THR A 83 8.74 -7.50 -10.66
N PRO A 84 8.72 -8.32 -11.72
CA PRO A 84 9.72 -8.25 -12.77
C PRO A 84 9.85 -6.83 -13.34
N ASN A 85 11.10 -6.38 -13.56
CA ASN A 85 11.44 -5.03 -14.03
C ASN A 85 11.11 -3.90 -13.04
N VAL A 86 10.87 -4.20 -11.77
CA VAL A 86 10.72 -3.20 -10.70
C VAL A 86 11.89 -3.29 -9.73
N GLU A 87 12.51 -2.16 -9.44
CA GLU A 87 13.49 -1.99 -8.37
C GLU A 87 12.86 -1.16 -7.24
N LEU A 88 12.99 -1.63 -6.00
CA LEU A 88 12.50 -0.93 -4.82
C LEU A 88 13.64 -0.53 -3.91
N LYS A 89 13.59 0.73 -3.46
CA LYS A 89 14.55 1.29 -2.50
C LYS A 89 13.81 2.03 -1.41
N VAL A 90 14.05 1.62 -0.16
CA VAL A 90 13.58 2.38 1.01
C VAL A 90 14.60 3.46 1.32
N THR A 91 14.17 4.71 1.22
CA THR A 91 15.03 5.87 1.54
C THR A 91 14.51 6.55 2.80
N PRO A 92 15.37 6.83 3.80
CA PRO A 92 15.00 7.60 4.97
C PRO A 92 14.38 8.96 4.61
N LEU A 93 13.31 9.34 5.32
CA LEU A 93 12.56 10.56 5.03
C LEU A 93 13.44 11.83 5.08
N PHE A 94 14.41 11.88 5.99
CA PHE A 94 15.33 13.02 6.09
C PHE A 94 16.21 13.20 4.84
N LEU A 95 16.61 12.11 4.17
CA LEU A 95 17.37 12.18 2.92
C LEU A 95 16.48 12.66 1.77
N CYS A 96 15.22 12.22 1.72
CA CYS A 96 14.24 12.74 0.75
C CYS A 96 14.04 14.25 0.94
N LEU A 97 13.90 14.72 2.18
CA LEU A 97 13.73 16.15 2.46
C LEU A 97 14.95 16.97 2.01
N GLN A 98 16.17 16.47 2.22
CA GLN A 98 17.40 17.13 1.74
C GLN A 98 17.45 17.22 0.20
N GLN A 99 16.97 16.19 -0.50
CA GLN A 99 16.90 16.19 -1.97
C GLN A 99 15.83 17.16 -2.50
N LEU A 100 14.71 17.30 -1.80
CA LEU A 100 13.64 18.24 -2.14
C LEU A 100 14.00 19.70 -1.80
N SER A 101 14.96 19.92 -0.90
CA SER A 101 15.42 21.26 -0.47
C SER A 101 16.63 21.80 -1.25
N GLY A 102 16.83 21.34 -2.49
CA GLY A 102 17.72 21.99 -3.47
C GLY A 102 17.40 23.49 -3.69
N PRO A 103 18.33 24.28 -4.24
CA PRO A 103 18.61 25.65 -3.82
C PRO A 103 17.57 26.68 -4.27
N LEU A 104 16.47 26.82 -3.53
CA LEU A 104 15.58 28.01 -3.58
C LEU A 104 16.05 29.11 -2.60
N GLN A 105 17.36 29.39 -2.56
CA GLN A 105 17.94 30.51 -1.79
C GLN A 105 18.97 31.34 -2.58
N ARG A 106 18.72 31.60 -3.86
CA ARG A 106 19.42 32.66 -4.60
C ARG A 106 18.41 33.59 -5.26
N ASN A 107 17.86 34.55 -4.51
CA ASN A 107 17.38 35.87 -5.01
C ASN A 107 16.59 36.68 -3.96
N ILE A 108 17.11 36.85 -2.74
CA ILE A 108 16.59 37.89 -1.81
C ILE A 108 17.75 38.66 -1.15
N SER A 109 18.81 38.99 -1.91
CA SER A 109 19.88 39.86 -1.40
C SER A 109 20.33 40.98 -2.34
N ASP A 110 19.75 41.12 -3.54
CA ASP A 110 20.11 42.20 -4.48
C ASP A 110 18.99 43.23 -4.63
N ARG A 111 18.53 43.80 -3.51
CA ARG A 111 17.87 45.12 -3.55
C ARG A 111 18.77 46.13 -2.85
N PRO A 112 19.33 47.12 -3.56
CA PRO A 112 20.04 48.20 -2.90
C PRO A 112 19.05 48.95 -2.00
N ILE A 113 19.41 49.08 -0.72
CA ILE A 113 18.70 49.92 0.23
C ILE A 113 18.91 51.35 -0.25
N LEU A 114 17.85 51.96 -0.78
CA LEU A 114 17.79 53.39 -1.05
C LEU A 114 17.98 54.14 0.27
N GLU A 115 19.01 54.98 0.33
CA GLU A 115 19.15 56.01 1.35
C GLU A 115 17.89 56.88 1.36
N ALA A 116 17.32 57.07 2.55
CA ALA A 116 16.36 58.13 2.81
C ALA A 116 16.95 59.05 3.86
N SER A 117 17.45 60.18 3.37
CA SER A 117 17.74 61.38 4.12
C SER A 117 16.46 61.93 4.76
N HIS A 118 16.48 62.21 6.07
CA HIS A 118 15.99 63.45 6.67
C HIS A 118 16.22 63.49 8.18
#